data_AF-A0ABD4W4B7-F1
#
_entry.id   AF-A0ABD4W4B7-F1
#
_cell.length_a   1.000
_cell.length_b   1.000
_cell.length_c   1.000
_cell.angle_alpha   90.00
_cell.angle_beta   90.00
_cell.angle_gamma   90.00
#
_symmetry.space_group_name_H-M   'P 1'
#
loop_
_entity.id
_entity.type
_entity.pdbx_description
1 polymer ?
#
loop_
_entity_poly.entity_id
_entity_poly.type
_entity_poly.pdbx_seq_one_letter_code
_entity_poly.pdbx_strand_id
1 'polypeptide(L)'
;AACESKNYLKTKAKLQACYRKASNIQNDLMHKFTTELVNDYDKIVIENLSVKGMLMSHVASKGVHRSMFGKFKQILTYKCDWYGKDLILANKLYPSTQRCAACGNVKKGDDKITLYGNEKHGTKHNEYVCY
;
A
#
# COMPACT_ATOMS: atom_id res chain seq x y z
N ALA A 1 11.04 -38.23 13.51
CA ALA A 1 10.27 -37.02 13.14
C ALA A 1 10.51 -36.68 11.67
N ALA A 2 9.48 -36.53 10.84
CA ALA A 2 9.61 -36.27 9.39
C ALA A 2 10.35 -34.94 9.06
N CYS A 3 10.43 -34.03 10.03
CA CYS A 3 11.14 -32.75 9.98
C CYS A 3 12.68 -32.90 9.86
N GLU A 4 13.25 -34.08 10.09
CA GLU A 4 14.71 -34.29 10.07
C GLU A 4 15.22 -35.08 8.86
N SER A 5 14.34 -35.48 7.93
CA SER A 5 14.79 -36.21 6.75
C SER A 5 15.66 -35.32 5.85
N LYS A 6 16.73 -35.89 5.26
CA LYS A 6 17.64 -35.17 4.35
C LYS A 6 16.90 -34.47 3.19
N ASN A 7 15.83 -35.11 2.70
CA ASN A 7 14.98 -34.56 1.66
C ASN A 7 14.17 -33.34 2.13
N TYR A 8 13.61 -33.38 3.34
CA TYR A 8 12.91 -32.24 3.94
C TYR A 8 13.85 -31.03 4.10
N LEU A 9 15.06 -31.25 4.62
CA LEU A 9 16.06 -30.18 4.79
C LEU A 9 16.44 -29.54 3.45
N LYS A 10 16.63 -30.35 2.40
CA LYS A 10 16.91 -29.87 1.04
C LYS A 10 15.78 -29.01 0.49
N THR A 11 14.52 -29.43 0.67
CA THR A 11 13.35 -28.67 0.22
C THR A 11 13.18 -27.37 1.02
N LYS A 12 13.36 -27.41 2.34
CA LYS A 12 13.34 -26.23 3.21
C LYS A 12 14.39 -25.20 2.77
N ALA A 13 15.61 -25.62 2.49
CA ALA A 13 16.68 -24.72 2.02
C ALA A 13 16.32 -24.06 0.67
N LYS A 14 15.79 -24.82 -0.28
CA LYS A 14 15.30 -24.27 -1.57
C LYS A 14 14.19 -23.24 -1.38
N LEU A 15 13.22 -23.55 -0.53
CA LEU A 15 12.11 -22.66 -0.21
C LEU A 15 12.61 -21.34 0.40
N GLN A 16 13.52 -21.41 1.37
CA GLN A 16 14.15 -20.24 1.99
C GLN A 16 14.92 -19.39 0.97
N ALA A 17 15.65 -20.02 0.04
CA ALA A 17 16.34 -19.32 -1.03
C ALA A 17 15.36 -18.56 -1.95
N CYS A 18 14.22 -19.15 -2.30
CA CYS A 18 13.18 -18.50 -3.07
C CYS A 18 12.56 -17.30 -2.33
N TYR A 19 12.22 -17.46 -1.04
CA TYR A 19 11.70 -16.35 -0.22
C TYR A 19 12.70 -15.20 -0.12
N ARG A 20 13.98 -15.50 0.10
CA ARG A 20 15.05 -14.49 0.14
C ARG A 20 15.16 -13.75 -1.20
N LYS A 21 15.11 -14.47 -2.32
CA LYS A 21 15.13 -13.86 -3.66
C LYS A 21 13.95 -12.92 -3.86
N ALA A 22 12.74 -13.36 -3.53
CA ALA A 22 11.53 -12.54 -3.64
C ALA A 22 11.59 -11.29 -2.75
N SER A 23 12.05 -11.43 -1.50
CA SER A 23 12.22 -10.31 -0.59
C SER A 23 13.26 -9.31 -1.10
N ASN A 24 14.39 -9.77 -1.64
CA ASN A 24 15.41 -8.89 -2.21
C ASN A 24 14.88 -8.09 -3.41
N ILE A 25 14.14 -8.73 -4.31
CA ILE A 25 13.51 -8.06 -5.45
C ILE A 25 12.51 -7.01 -4.96
N GLN A 26 11.65 -7.38 -4.02
CA GLN A 26 10.68 -6.45 -3.42
C GLN A 26 11.36 -5.24 -2.77
N ASN A 27 12.46 -5.46 -2.06
CA ASN A 27 13.21 -4.39 -1.42
C ASN A 27 13.85 -3.48 -2.46
N ASP A 28 14.52 -4.05 -3.48
CA ASP A 28 15.14 -3.30 -4.57
C ASP A 28 14.11 -2.41 -5.30
N LEU A 29 12.94 -2.96 -5.64
CA LEU A 29 11.84 -2.20 -6.24
C LEU A 29 11.39 -1.04 -5.34
N MET A 30 11.22 -1.29 -4.03
CA MET A 30 10.83 -0.24 -3.08
C MET A 30 11.89 0.85 -2.96
N HIS A 31 13.17 0.49 -2.92
CA HIS A 31 14.24 1.48 -2.89
C HIS A 31 14.29 2.29 -4.18
N LYS A 32 14.21 1.66 -5.36
CA LYS A 32 14.20 2.41 -6.63
C LYS A 32 13.03 3.37 -6.72
N PHE A 33 11.82 2.87 -6.48
CA PHE A 33 10.59 3.67 -6.53
C PHE A 33 10.60 4.85 -5.54
N THR A 34 11.03 4.63 -4.30
CA THR A 34 11.10 5.73 -3.31
C THR A 34 12.21 6.72 -3.61
N THR A 35 13.32 6.30 -4.23
CA THR A 35 14.34 7.24 -4.71
C THR A 35 13.80 8.10 -5.85
N GLU A 36 13.11 7.49 -6.80
CA GLU A 36 12.43 8.20 -7.91
C GLU A 36 11.47 9.27 -7.36
N LEU A 37 10.57 8.90 -6.44
CA LEU A 37 9.65 9.86 -5.82
C LEU A 37 10.36 11.04 -5.14
N VAL A 38 11.42 10.78 -4.39
CA VAL A 38 12.15 11.82 -3.64
C VAL A 38 12.98 12.72 -4.56
N ASN A 39 13.39 12.21 -5.73
CA ASN A 39 14.07 13.02 -6.74
C ASN A 39 13.09 13.92 -7.50
N ASP A 40 11.92 13.39 -7.84
CA ASP A 40 10.95 14.07 -8.71
C ASP A 40 10.09 15.09 -7.97
N TYR A 41 9.87 14.90 -6.66
CA TYR A 41 8.94 15.71 -5.87
C TYR A 41 9.59 16.29 -4.61
N ASP A 42 9.36 17.59 -4.37
CA ASP A 42 9.82 18.27 -3.15
C ASP A 42 8.92 18.00 -1.94
N LYS A 43 7.63 17.77 -2.20
CA LYS A 43 6.61 17.54 -1.18
C LYS A 43 5.80 16.30 -1.53
N ILE A 44 5.80 15.32 -0.62
CA ILE A 44 5.08 14.07 -0.80
C ILE A 44 4.06 13.94 0.32
N VAL A 45 2.81 13.68 -0.04
CA VAL A 45 1.71 13.48 0.91
C VAL A 45 1.28 12.01 0.86
N ILE A 46 1.29 11.34 2.02
CA ILE A 46 0.82 9.95 2.16
C ILE A 46 -0.34 9.89 3.12
N GLU A 47 -1.34 9.08 2.78
CA GLU A 47 -2.45 8.77 3.68
C GLU A 47 -2.01 7.97 4.91
N ASN A 48 -2.44 8.40 6.10
CA ASN A 48 -2.24 7.64 7.33
C ASN A 48 -3.23 6.46 7.43
N LEU A 49 -2.99 5.41 6.65
CA LEU A 49 -3.82 4.20 6.63
C LEU A 49 -3.55 3.32 7.87
N SER A 50 -4.63 2.75 8.42
CA SER A 50 -4.54 1.76 9.51
C SER A 50 -4.16 0.39 8.95
N VAL A 51 -2.88 0.19 8.63
CA VAL A 51 -2.38 -1.07 8.05
C VAL A 51 -2.77 -2.28 8.90
N LYS A 52 -2.65 -2.18 10.24
CA LYS A 52 -3.07 -3.25 11.15
C LYS A 52 -4.57 -3.55 11.03
N GLY A 53 -5.42 -2.52 10.95
CA GLY A 53 -6.86 -2.71 10.77
C GLY A 53 -7.20 -3.38 9.43
N MET A 54 -6.51 -2.99 8.36
CA MET A 54 -6.72 -3.59 7.04
C MET A 54 -6.23 -5.04 6.96
N LEU A 55 -5.17 -5.38 7.69
CA LEU A 55 -4.69 -6.76 7.81
C LEU A 55 -5.66 -7.67 8.55
N MET A 56 -6.45 -7.13 9.49
CA MET A 56 -7.50 -7.88 10.20
C MET A 56 -8.76 -8.11 9.34
N SER A 57 -8.92 -7.39 8.23
CA SER A 57 -10.02 -7.62 7.30
C SER A 57 -9.74 -8.82 6.40
N HIS A 58 -10.63 -9.81 6.41
CA HIS A 58 -10.50 -10.99 5.54
C HIS A 58 -10.43 -10.62 4.05
N VAL A 59 -11.14 -9.56 3.65
CA VAL A 59 -11.22 -9.12 2.24
C VAL A 59 -9.94 -8.42 1.78
N ALA A 60 -9.32 -7.59 2.62
CA ALA A 60 -8.18 -6.76 2.22
C ALA A 60 -6.81 -7.34 2.61
N SER A 61 -6.75 -8.26 3.57
CA SER A 61 -5.51 -8.75 4.20
C SER A 61 -4.45 -9.23 3.21
N LYS A 62 -4.83 -10.06 2.23
CA LYS A 62 -3.91 -10.64 1.25
C LYS A 62 -3.30 -9.58 0.32
N GLY A 63 -4.10 -8.59 -0.10
CA GLY A 63 -3.63 -7.47 -0.91
C GLY A 63 -2.68 -6.59 -0.11
N VAL A 64 -3.09 -6.19 1.09
CA VAL A 64 -2.31 -5.32 1.98
C VAL A 64 -0.97 -5.92 2.36
N HIS A 65 -0.92 -7.24 2.62
CA HIS A 65 0.33 -7.93 2.93
C HIS A 65 1.29 -7.94 1.73
N ARG A 66 0.78 -7.95 0.49
CA ARG A 66 1.61 -7.86 -0.73
C ARG A 66 2.05 -6.44 -1.04
N SER A 67 1.28 -5.43 -0.65
CA SER A 67 1.55 -4.01 -0.93
C SER A 67 2.65 -3.39 -0.08
N MET A 68 3.10 -4.05 1.00
CA MET A 68 4.24 -3.60 1.83
C MET A 68 4.15 -2.15 2.36
N PHE A 69 2.94 -1.62 2.60
CA PHE A 69 2.74 -0.20 2.96
C PHE A 69 3.54 0.26 4.17
N GLY A 70 3.71 -0.61 5.18
CA GLY A 70 4.55 -0.28 6.35
C GLY A 70 6.01 -0.04 5.96
N LYS A 71 6.56 -0.88 5.10
CA LYS A 71 7.94 -0.76 4.61
C LYS A 71 8.09 0.44 3.67
N PHE A 72 7.12 0.66 2.79
CA PHE A 72 7.09 1.83 1.92
C PHE A 72 7.14 3.13 2.73
N LYS A 73 6.28 3.28 3.75
CA LYS A 73 6.28 4.44 4.65
C LYS A 73 7.63 4.60 5.35
N GLN A 74 8.18 3.52 5.92
CA GLN A 74 9.49 3.56 6.58
C GLN A 74 10.60 4.04 5.63
N ILE A 75 10.65 3.48 4.41
CA ILE A 75 11.68 3.82 3.43
C ILE A 75 11.57 5.26 2.99
N LEU A 76 10.36 5.70 2.66
CA LEU A 76 10.16 7.05 2.18
C LEU A 76 10.46 8.08 3.28
N THR A 77 10.11 7.79 4.54
CA THR A 77 10.40 8.69 5.68
C THR A 77 11.87 9.04 5.76
N TYR A 78 12.75 8.02 5.88
CA TYR A 78 14.18 8.33 6.01
C TYR A 78 14.78 8.93 4.73
N LYS A 79 14.24 8.63 3.54
CA LYS A 79 14.73 9.23 2.29
C LYS A 79 14.32 10.68 2.16
N CYS A 80 13.10 11.03 2.52
CA CYS A 80 12.70 12.42 2.60
C CYS A 80 13.63 13.18 3.57
N ASP A 81 13.93 12.60 4.73
CA ASP A 81 14.87 13.19 5.69
C ASP A 81 16.29 13.38 5.09
N TRP A 82 16.80 12.38 4.36
CA TRP A 82 18.14 12.45 3.74
C TRP A 82 18.24 13.49 2.62
N TYR A 83 17.20 13.62 1.81
CA TYR A 83 17.19 14.52 0.65
C TYR A 83 16.56 15.88 0.97
N GLY A 84 16.18 16.12 2.23
CA GLY A 84 15.57 17.38 2.66
C GLY A 84 14.20 17.64 2.02
N LYS A 85 13.39 16.58 1.79
CA LYS A 85 12.04 16.68 1.22
C LYS A 85 10.98 16.64 2.31
N ASP A 86 9.84 17.28 2.07
CA ASP A 86 8.73 17.27 3.02
C ASP A 86 7.88 16.00 2.83
N LEU A 87 7.75 15.20 3.90
CA LEU A 87 6.80 14.11 3.97
C LEU A 87 5.63 14.47 4.89
N ILE A 88 4.43 14.61 4.31
CA ILE A 88 3.21 14.96 5.05
C ILE A 88 2.33 13.72 5.18
N LEU A 89 1.95 13.38 6.41
CA LEU A 89 0.94 12.35 6.66
C LEU A 89 -0.45 13.00 6.69
N ALA A 90 -1.26 12.72 5.67
CA ALA A 90 -2.63 13.18 5.62
C ALA A 90 -3.45 12.52 6.75
N ASN A 91 -4.38 13.29 7.31
CA ASN A 91 -5.27 12.82 8.36
C ASN A 91 -6.07 11.60 7.87
N LYS A 92 -6.18 10.57 8.72
CA LYS A 92 -6.94 9.35 8.44
C LYS A 92 -8.42 9.60 8.12
N LEU A 93 -8.99 10.68 8.65
CA LEU A 93 -10.39 11.08 8.40
C LEU A 93 -10.55 11.95 7.15
N TYR A 94 -9.46 12.24 6.42
CA TYR A 94 -9.53 12.98 5.18
C TYR A 94 -10.23 12.14 4.11
N PRO A 95 -11.35 12.60 3.53
CA PRO A 95 -12.15 11.80 2.60
C PRO A 95 -11.57 11.81 1.19
N SER A 96 -10.29 11.52 1.01
CA SER A 96 -9.59 11.54 -0.29
C SER A 96 -10.29 10.68 -1.35
N THR A 97 -10.75 9.49 -0.96
CA THR A 97 -11.43 8.54 -1.86
C THR A 97 -12.85 8.95 -2.22
N GLN A 98 -13.46 9.85 -1.44
CA GLN A 98 -14.85 10.29 -1.63
C GLN A 98 -14.95 11.73 -2.12
N ARG A 99 -13.82 12.46 -2.18
CA ARG A 99 -13.77 13.87 -2.53
C ARG A 99 -13.33 14.04 -3.98
N CYS A 100 -14.11 14.76 -4.76
CA CYS A 100 -13.72 15.13 -6.12
C CYS A 100 -12.54 16.11 -6.08
N ALA A 101 -11.49 15.85 -6.86
CA ALA A 101 -10.35 16.76 -7.00
C ALA A 101 -10.73 18.07 -7.73
N ALA A 102 -11.69 18.03 -8.65
CA ALA A 102 -12.08 19.18 -9.47
C ALA A 102 -13.06 20.12 -8.74
N CYS A 103 -14.14 19.58 -8.16
CA CYS A 103 -15.20 20.40 -7.54
C CYS A 103 -15.21 20.36 -6.01
N GLY A 104 -14.42 19.48 -5.38
CA GLY A 104 -14.36 19.38 -3.92
C GLY A 104 -15.58 18.71 -3.26
N ASN A 105 -16.61 18.30 -4.01
CA ASN A 105 -17.78 17.62 -3.48
C ASN A 105 -17.38 16.27 -2.83
N VAL A 106 -17.99 15.97 -1.69
CA VAL A 106 -17.73 14.75 -0.92
C VAL A 106 -18.96 13.85 -0.99
N LYS A 107 -18.81 12.66 -1.57
CA LYS A 107 -19.86 11.64 -1.65
C LYS A 107 -20.30 11.19 -0.24
N LYS A 108 -21.60 11.19 0.01
CA LYS A 108 -22.24 10.81 1.29
C LYS A 108 -23.37 9.81 1.03
N GLY A 109 -23.75 9.05 2.06
CA GLY A 109 -24.83 8.06 1.97
C GLY A 109 -24.60 7.04 0.84
N ASP A 110 -25.61 6.86 0.00
CA ASP A 110 -25.64 5.88 -1.10
C ASP A 110 -24.72 6.28 -2.27
N ASP A 111 -24.25 7.53 -2.30
CA ASP A 111 -23.30 7.98 -3.31
C ASP A 111 -21.86 7.58 -2.98
N LYS A 112 -21.59 6.94 -1.82
CA LYS A 112 -20.24 6.52 -1.44
C LYS A 112 -19.67 5.44 -2.35
N ILE A 113 -18.38 5.56 -2.66
CA ILE A 113 -17.62 4.52 -3.36
C ILE A 113 -17.12 3.52 -2.31
N THR A 114 -17.53 2.26 -2.42
CA THR A 114 -17.09 1.17 -1.55
C THR A 114 -16.05 0.30 -2.24
N LEU A 115 -15.57 -0.76 -1.58
CA LEU A 115 -14.68 -1.76 -2.19
C LEU A 115 -15.33 -2.47 -3.39
N TYR A 116 -16.66 -2.47 -3.48
CA TYR A 116 -17.41 -3.07 -4.58
C TYR A 116 -17.82 -2.04 -5.65
N GLY A 117 -17.47 -0.77 -5.45
CA GLY A 117 -17.92 0.33 -6.30
C GLY A 117 -19.04 1.14 -5.68
N ASN A 118 -19.73 1.90 -6.52
CA ASN A 118 -20.93 2.63 -6.13
C ASN A 118 -22.17 1.84 -6.58
N GLU A 119 -23.04 1.47 -5.64
CA GLU A 119 -24.22 0.65 -5.91
C GLU A 119 -25.31 1.42 -6.68
N LYS A 120 -25.45 2.72 -6.44
CA LYS A 120 -26.48 3.57 -7.05
C LYS A 120 -26.20 3.88 -8.53
N HIS A 121 -24.94 4.11 -8.88
CA HIS A 121 -24.50 4.52 -10.21
C HIS A 121 -23.79 3.40 -10.99
N GLY A 122 -23.55 2.26 -10.35
CA GLY A 122 -22.89 1.11 -10.97
C GLY A 122 -21.41 1.35 -11.33
N THR A 123 -20.76 2.34 -10.72
CA THR A 123 -19.34 2.63 -11.01
C THR A 123 -18.41 1.67 -10.30
N LYS A 124 -17.27 1.38 -10.92
CA LYS A 124 -16.23 0.56 -10.31
C LYS A 124 -15.56 1.27 -9.13
N HIS A 125 -14.96 0.49 -8.24
CA HIS A 125 -14.30 1.00 -7.03
C HIS A 125 -13.04 1.84 -7.30
N ASN A 126 -12.44 1.70 -8.49
CA ASN A 126 -11.21 2.39 -8.90
C ASN A 126 -11.48 3.63 -9.76
N GLU A 127 -12.74 3.95 -10.03
CA GLU A 127 -13.15 5.07 -10.87
C GLU A 127 -13.94 6.07 -10.03
N TYR A 128 -13.46 7.32 -9.99
CA TYR A 128 -14.23 8.42 -9.41
C TYR A 128 -15.01 9.12 -10.52
N VAL A 129 -16.33 8.99 -10.52
CA VAL A 129 -17.21 9.77 -11.39
C VAL A 129 -17.92 10.84 -10.56
N CYS A 130 -17.75 12.09 -10.98
CA CYS A 130 -18.45 13.23 -10.40
C CYS A 130 -19.85 13.31 -11.03
N TYR A 131 -20.87 13.17 -10.19
CA TYR A 131 -22.29 13.34 -10.52
C TYR A 131 -22.82 14.56 -9.78
#